data_AF-A0A9D3PCI2-F1
#
_entry.id   AF-A0A9D3PCI2-F1
#
_cell.length_a   1.000
_cell.length_b   1.000
_cell.length_c   1.000
_cell.angle_alpha   90.00
_cell.angle_beta   90.00
_cell.angle_gamma   90.00
#
_symmetry.space_group_name_H-M   'P 1'
#
loop_
_entity.id
_entity.type
_entity.pdbx_description
1 polymer ?
#
loop_
_entity_poly.entity_id
_entity_poly.type
_entity_poly.pdbx_seq_one_letter_code
_entity_poly.pdbx_strand_id
1 'polypeptide(L)'
;MPSERMKTLIAVFLCLTALLLSATPGQVNGKATSCCLRTTGTRINVTLLSRYYIQKSGMCPVEAVVFTTMRGLTICSSPTNPWAKKGMAHLDAKGRTYTTTATTTPGPTTEELPLTQNSTDKAV
;
A
#
# COMPACT_ATOMS: atom_id res chain seq x y z
N MET A 1 -43.70 -33.95 -25.03
CA MET A 1 -43.85 -32.86 -24.03
C MET A 1 -42.55 -32.05 -23.94
N PRO A 2 -42.39 -31.02 -24.80
CA PRO A 2 -41.16 -30.22 -24.94
C PRO A 2 -41.02 -29.09 -23.90
N SER A 3 -42.09 -28.75 -23.18
CA SER A 3 -42.14 -27.64 -22.21
C SER A 3 -41.35 -27.93 -20.93
N GLU A 4 -41.29 -29.18 -20.47
CA GLU A 4 -40.56 -29.58 -19.26
C GLU A 4 -39.05 -29.45 -19.44
N ARG A 5 -38.54 -29.79 -20.63
CA ARG A 5 -37.12 -29.68 -20.98
C ARG A 5 -36.65 -28.23 -21.04
N MET A 6 -37.51 -27.33 -21.52
CA MET A 6 -37.21 -25.90 -21.58
C MET A 6 -37.08 -25.29 -20.17
N LYS A 7 -37.94 -25.68 -19.23
CA LYS A 7 -37.89 -25.24 -17.83
C LYS A 7 -36.61 -25.72 -17.13
N THR A 8 -36.17 -26.95 -17.39
CA THR A 8 -34.93 -27.48 -16.81
C THR A 8 -33.70 -26.73 -17.33
N LEU A 9 -33.66 -26.43 -18.63
CA LEU A 9 -32.55 -25.67 -19.21
C LEU A 9 -32.46 -24.25 -18.65
N ILE A 10 -33.61 -23.57 -18.49
CA ILE A 10 -33.66 -22.23 -17.89
C ILE A 10 -33.19 -22.26 -16.43
N ALA A 11 -33.64 -23.25 -15.64
CA ALA A 11 -33.22 -23.40 -14.25
C ALA A 11 -31.72 -23.65 -14.10
N VAL A 12 -31.15 -24.53 -14.95
CA VAL A 12 -29.70 -24.80 -14.96
C VAL A 12 -28.91 -23.55 -15.35
N PHE A 13 -29.36 -22.82 -16.37
CA PHE A 13 -28.70 -21.59 -16.80
C PHE A 13 -28.73 -20.51 -15.71
N LEU A 14 -29.85 -20.34 -15.02
CA LEU A 14 -29.97 -19.42 -13.88
C LEU A 14 -29.08 -19.81 -12.70
N CYS A 15 -28.95 -21.10 -12.40
CA CYS A 15 -28.05 -21.57 -11.35
C CYS A 15 -26.57 -21.31 -11.70
N LEU A 16 -26.18 -21.53 -12.96
CA LEU A 16 -24.80 -21.30 -13.43
C LEU A 16 -24.42 -19.82 -13.36
N THR A 17 -25.31 -18.91 -13.76
CA THR A 17 -25.04 -17.47 -13.69
C THR A 17 -24.97 -16.95 -12.24
N ALA A 18 -25.80 -17.47 -11.34
CA ALA A 18 -25.74 -17.15 -9.90
C ALA A 18 -24.41 -17.60 -9.26
N LEU A 19 -23.89 -18.76 -9.66
CA LEU A 19 -22.61 -19.26 -9.15
C LEU A 19 -21.43 -18.42 -9.66
N LEU A 20 -21.48 -17.96 -10.91
CA LEU A 20 -20.45 -17.11 -11.49
C LEU A 20 -20.44 -15.69 -10.90
N LEU A 21 -21.60 -15.17 -10.49
CA LEU A 21 -21.70 -13.83 -9.90
C LEU A 21 -21.22 -13.78 -8.43
N SER A 22 -21.27 -14.90 -7.72
CA SER A 22 -20.76 -14.99 -6.34
C SER A 22 -19.25 -15.18 -6.25
N ALA A 23 -18.59 -15.54 -7.37
CA ALA A 23 -17.13 -15.53 -7.50
C ALA A 23 -16.61 -14.09 -7.65
N THR A 24 -16.79 -13.27 -6.62
CA THR A 24 -16.04 -12.02 -6.51
C THR A 24 -14.57 -12.39 -6.30
N PRO A 25 -13.64 -11.95 -7.16
CA PRO A 25 -12.23 -12.04 -6.81
C PRO A 25 -12.05 -11.24 -5.53
N GLY A 26 -11.59 -11.90 -4.47
CA GLY A 26 -11.32 -11.27 -3.19
C GLY A 26 -10.42 -10.07 -3.40
N GLN A 27 -11.01 -8.87 -3.33
CA GLN A 27 -10.22 -7.65 -3.23
C GLN A 27 -9.54 -7.74 -1.88
N VAL A 28 -8.23 -8.01 -1.88
CA VAL A 28 -7.36 -7.85 -0.71
C VAL A 28 -7.28 -6.36 -0.41
N ASN A 29 -8.36 -5.82 0.16
CA ASN A 29 -8.50 -4.43 0.52
C ASN A 29 -7.60 -4.20 1.73
N GLY A 30 -6.38 -3.72 1.46
CA GLY A 30 -5.39 -3.47 2.49
C GLY A 30 -5.84 -2.35 3.42
N LYS A 31 -6.22 -2.72 4.65
CA LYS A 31 -5.93 -1.93 5.87
C LYS A 31 -6.11 -2.76 7.15
N ALA A 32 -5.25 -3.76 7.35
CA ALA A 32 -4.75 -4.04 8.70
C ALA A 32 -3.41 -3.29 8.82
N THR A 33 -2.94 -2.94 10.02
CA THR A 33 -1.56 -2.46 10.19
C THR A 33 -0.62 -3.63 9.89
N SER A 34 -0.40 -3.88 8.60
CA SER A 34 0.10 -5.13 8.06
C SER A 34 1.58 -4.98 7.80
N CYS A 35 2.38 -5.53 8.71
CA CYS A 35 3.78 -5.77 8.40
C CYS A 35 3.87 -6.63 7.13
N CYS A 36 4.85 -6.34 6.28
CA CYS A 36 5.33 -7.34 5.33
C CYS A 36 5.79 -8.56 6.12
N LEU A 37 5.24 -9.73 5.77
CA LEU A 37 5.66 -11.02 6.35
C LEU A 37 6.81 -11.65 5.55
N ARG A 38 6.87 -11.34 4.25
CA ARG A 38 7.89 -11.80 3.31
C ARG A 38 8.17 -10.71 2.29
N THR A 39 9.37 -10.74 1.71
CA THR A 39 9.74 -9.89 0.58
C THR A 39 9.54 -10.64 -0.73
N THR A 40 9.04 -9.99 -1.76
CA THR A 40 8.91 -10.57 -3.10
C THR A 40 9.95 -9.97 -4.05
N GLY A 41 10.23 -10.70 -5.13
CA GLY A 41 11.05 -10.22 -6.25
C GLY A 41 10.24 -9.50 -7.32
N THR A 42 9.02 -9.04 -7.02
CA THR A 42 8.13 -8.39 -7.98
C THR A 42 8.77 -7.11 -8.50
N ARG A 43 8.85 -6.96 -9.82
CA ARG A 43 9.44 -5.78 -10.48
C ARG A 43 8.39 -5.13 -11.36
N ILE A 44 8.12 -3.87 -11.09
CA ILE A 44 7.27 -3.03 -11.94
C ILE A 44 8.06 -1.80 -12.39
N ASN A 45 7.52 -1.01 -13.32
CA ASN A 45 8.14 0.24 -13.70
C ASN A 45 8.13 1.21 -12.50
N VAL A 46 9.31 1.78 -12.18
CA VAL A 46 9.48 2.71 -11.05
C VAL A 46 8.63 3.97 -11.16
N THR A 47 8.22 4.34 -12.37
CA THR A 47 7.31 5.47 -12.61
C THR A 47 5.89 5.24 -12.06
N LEU A 48 5.49 3.99 -11.87
CA LEU A 48 4.21 3.60 -11.28
C LEU A 48 4.22 3.61 -9.75
N LEU A 49 5.37 3.88 -9.13
CA LEU A 49 5.51 3.98 -7.69
C LEU A 49 5.04 5.35 -7.20
N SER A 50 4.31 5.34 -6.09
CA SER A 50 3.76 6.53 -5.43
C SER A 50 4.62 7.01 -4.30
N ARG A 51 4.89 6.10 -3.36
CA ARG A 51 5.67 6.37 -2.17
C ARG A 51 6.28 5.07 -1.70
N TYR A 52 7.21 5.19 -0.77
CA TYR A 52 7.72 4.05 -0.05
C TYR A 52 7.97 4.41 1.41
N TYR A 53 8.07 3.37 2.24
CA TYR A 53 8.60 3.45 3.60
C TYR A 53 9.46 2.22 3.90
N ILE A 54 10.33 2.34 4.90
CA ILE A 54 11.19 1.24 5.35
C ILE A 54 10.53 0.59 6.57
N GLN A 55 10.30 -0.72 6.47
CA GLN A 55 9.90 -1.55 7.59
C GLN A 55 11.14 -2.20 8.19
N LYS A 56 11.37 -1.95 9.48
CA LYS A 56 12.44 -2.60 10.25
C LYS A 56 11.99 -3.93 10.84
N SER A 57 12.91 -4.87 10.92
CA SER A 57 12.73 -6.11 11.68
C SER A 57 12.68 -5.80 13.18
N GLY A 58 11.72 -6.37 13.89
CA GLY A 58 11.49 -6.12 15.31
C GLY A 58 10.05 -6.46 15.66
N MET A 59 9.15 -5.48 15.53
CA MET A 59 7.70 -5.70 15.58
C MET A 59 7.18 -6.48 14.36
N CYS A 60 7.93 -6.44 13.26
CA CYS A 60 7.65 -7.19 12.03
C CYS A 60 8.70 -8.30 11.84
N PRO A 61 8.31 -9.46 11.25
CA PRO A 61 9.20 -10.61 11.13
C PRO A 61 10.31 -10.44 10.08
N VAL A 62 10.16 -9.49 9.14
CA VAL A 62 11.16 -9.22 8.09
C VAL A 62 11.44 -7.72 7.95
N GLU A 63 12.68 -7.40 7.60
CA GLU A 63 13.05 -6.08 7.09
C GLU A 63 12.64 -5.97 5.63
N ALA A 64 11.93 -4.91 5.27
CA ALA A 64 11.39 -4.73 3.92
C ALA A 64 11.30 -3.25 3.55
N VAL A 65 11.49 -2.97 2.27
CA VAL A 65 11.09 -1.72 1.65
C VAL A 65 9.68 -1.92 1.11
N VAL A 66 8.74 -1.12 1.61
CA VAL A 66 7.33 -1.23 1.25
C VAL A 66 7.00 -0.12 0.27
N PHE A 67 6.71 -0.50 -0.97
CA PHE A 67 6.29 0.42 -2.01
C PHE A 67 4.77 0.45 -2.11
N THR A 68 4.20 1.64 -2.22
CA THR A 68 2.81 1.82 -2.66
C THR A 68 2.80 2.32 -4.10
N THR A 69 2.04 1.68 -4.97
CA THR A 69 1.87 2.09 -6.36
C THR A 69 0.83 3.20 -6.52
N MET A 70 0.81 3.87 -7.66
CA MET A 70 -0.24 4.84 -8.03
C MET A 70 -1.66 4.28 -7.90
N ARG A 71 -1.83 2.96 -8.11
CA ARG A 71 -3.12 2.25 -8.01
C ARG A 71 -3.46 1.80 -6.58
N GLY A 72 -2.67 2.22 -5.59
CA GLY A 72 -2.87 1.83 -4.19
C GLY A 72 -2.39 0.43 -3.82
N LEU A 73 -1.81 -0.32 -4.76
CA LEU A 73 -1.25 -1.65 -4.49
C LEU A 73 0.06 -1.56 -3.71
N THR A 74 0.25 -2.46 -2.75
CA THR A 74 1.47 -2.54 -1.92
C THR A 74 2.41 -3.64 -2.40
N ILE A 75 3.70 -3.35 -2.45
CA ILE A 75 4.77 -4.29 -2.82
C ILE A 75 5.82 -4.30 -1.72
N CYS A 76 6.05 -5.47 -1.13
CA CYS A 76 7.12 -5.71 -0.16
C CYS A 76 8.38 -6.19 -0.89
N SER A 77 9.47 -5.44 -0.82
CA SER A 77 10.75 -5.82 -1.43
C SER A 77 11.89 -5.85 -0.43
N SER A 78 12.91 -6.66 -0.70
CA SER A 78 14.11 -6.68 0.15
C SER A 78 14.91 -5.38 0.00
N PRO A 79 15.45 -4.80 1.09
CA PRO A 79 16.35 -3.64 1.02
C PRO A 79 17.64 -3.92 0.22
N THR A 80 18.04 -5.18 0.09
CA THR A 80 19.22 -5.57 -0.69
C THR A 80 18.93 -5.70 -2.19
N ASN A 81 17.65 -5.72 -2.61
CA ASN A 81 17.27 -5.89 -4.00
C ASN A 81 17.65 -4.65 -4.85
N PRO A 82 18.42 -4.82 -5.95
CA PRO A 82 18.81 -3.69 -6.81
C PRO A 82 17.63 -2.88 -7.38
N TRP A 83 16.53 -3.56 -7.71
CA TRP A 83 15.32 -2.89 -8.19
C TRP A 83 14.68 -2.02 -7.10
N ALA A 84 14.66 -2.50 -5.85
CA ALA A 84 14.16 -1.72 -4.72
C ALA A 84 15.01 -0.47 -4.50
N LYS A 85 16.34 -0.58 -4.55
CA LYS A 85 17.25 0.58 -4.46
C LYS A 85 16.98 1.61 -5.54
N LYS A 86 16.77 1.18 -6.79
CA LYS A 86 16.39 2.07 -7.90
C LYS A 86 15.04 2.74 -7.66
N GLY A 87 14.06 2.00 -7.15
CA GLY A 87 12.74 2.52 -6.79
C GLY A 87 12.80 3.60 -5.71
N MET A 88 13.58 3.35 -4.64
CA MET A 88 13.82 4.33 -3.57
C MET A 88 14.44 5.60 -4.13
N ALA A 89 15.57 5.49 -4.85
CA ALA A 89 16.26 6.64 -5.44
C ALA A 89 15.36 7.48 -6.36
N HIS A 90 14.50 6.83 -7.16
CA HIS A 90 13.53 7.53 -8.01
C HIS A 90 12.48 8.31 -7.20
N LEU A 91 12.05 7.77 -6.05
CA LEU A 91 11.07 8.43 -5.18
C LEU A 91 11.70 9.50 -4.29
N ASP A 92 12.94 9.30 -3.86
CA ASP A 92 13.75 10.28 -3.11
C ASP A 92 13.97 11.54 -3.95
N ALA A 93 14.35 11.37 -5.23
CA ALA A 93 14.49 12.48 -6.17
C ALA A 93 13.19 13.27 -6.40
N LYS A 94 12.03 12.68 -6.05
CA LYS A 94 10.71 13.32 -6.14
C LYS A 94 10.18 13.82 -4.79
N GLY A 95 10.94 13.65 -3.69
CA GLY A 95 10.48 13.99 -2.34
C GLY A 95 9.29 13.15 -1.85
N ARG A 96 9.09 11.94 -2.38
CA ARG A 96 7.92 11.07 -2.09
C ARG A 96 8.26 9.97 -1.07
N THR A 97 9.01 10.33 -0.05
CA THR A 97 9.29 9.49 1.12
C THR A 97 8.22 9.73 2.18
N TYR A 98 7.61 8.67 2.71
CA TYR A 98 6.89 8.80 3.97
C TYR A 98 7.80 8.28 5.08
N THR A 99 8.33 9.19 5.87
CA THR A 99 8.98 8.84 7.13
C THR A 99 7.87 8.45 8.10
N THR A 100 7.50 7.17 8.13
CA THR A 100 6.82 6.65 9.32
C THR A 100 7.86 6.58 10.42
N THR A 101 8.07 7.68 11.15
CA THR A 101 8.57 7.56 12.51
C THR A 101 7.58 6.63 13.20
N ALA A 102 8.03 5.46 13.62
CA ALA A 102 7.21 4.60 14.45
C ALA A 102 6.91 5.38 15.73
N THR A 103 5.75 6.00 15.79
CA THR A 103 5.21 6.67 16.98
C THR A 103 4.94 5.59 18.02
N THR A 104 5.90 5.38 18.91
CA THR A 104 5.61 5.04 20.28
C THR A 104 5.01 6.30 20.91
N THR A 105 3.69 6.30 21.10
CA THR A 105 2.96 7.33 21.85
C THR A 105 3.59 7.55 23.23
N PRO A 106 3.82 8.80 23.63
CA PRO A 106 2.99 9.34 24.71
C PRO A 106 2.43 10.73 24.34
N GLY A 107 1.10 10.82 24.24
CA GLY A 107 0.35 12.09 24.37
C GLY A 107 0.47 13.11 23.25
N PRO A 108 -0.47 14.07 23.18
CA PRO A 108 -0.55 15.05 22.11
C PRO A 108 0.47 16.16 22.35
N THR A 109 1.23 16.54 21.33
CA THR A 109 1.87 17.86 21.33
C THR A 109 1.69 18.47 19.96
N THR A 110 0.88 19.50 20.00
CA THR A 110 0.56 20.52 19.00
C THR A 110 1.73 20.81 18.07
N GLU A 111 1.48 20.56 16.78
CA GLU A 111 1.69 21.49 15.68
C GLU A 111 2.54 22.73 16.00
N GLU A 112 3.77 22.79 15.48
CA GLU A 112 4.37 24.08 15.13
C GLU A 112 5.01 23.97 13.74
N LEU A 113 4.33 24.58 12.76
CA LEU A 113 4.90 24.90 11.46
C LEU A 113 6.04 25.92 11.64
N PRO A 114 7.11 25.86 10.83
CA PRO A 114 8.10 26.92 10.80
C PRO A 114 7.53 28.12 10.03
N LEU A 115 7.27 29.24 10.72
CA LEU A 115 7.17 30.54 10.07
C LEU A 115 8.43 31.36 10.39
N THR A 116 9.26 31.53 9.38
CA THR A 116 10.32 32.54 9.35
C THR A 116 9.72 33.93 9.49
N GLN A 117 10.24 34.76 10.41
CA GLN A 117 10.28 36.22 10.24
C GLN A 117 11.32 36.86 11.17
N ASN A 118 12.42 37.29 10.55
CA ASN A 118 13.40 38.23 11.06
C ASN A 118 12.73 39.62 11.24
N SER A 119 13.05 40.37 12.31
CA SER A 119 13.12 41.85 12.36
C SER A 119 12.93 42.43 13.78
N THR A 120 14.03 42.97 14.30
CA THR A 120 14.22 44.25 15.04
C THR A 120 13.54 44.54 16.39
N ASP A 121 14.39 45.07 17.29
CA ASP A 121 14.18 46.19 18.23
C ASP A 121 14.16 45.94 19.76
N LYS A 122 15.11 46.65 20.38
CA LYS A 122 15.08 47.35 21.69
C LYS A 122 15.13 46.63 23.04
N ALA A 123 16.21 46.99 23.74
CA ALA A 123 16.28 47.51 25.10
C ALA A 123 15.86 46.59 26.27
N VAL A 124 16.83 46.25 27.13
CA VAL A 124 17.17 46.96 28.39
C VAL A 124 18.60 46.58 28.77
#